data_AF-A0A5A7RHK8-F1
#
_entry.id   AF-A0A5A7RHK8-F1
#
_cell.length_a   1.000
_cell.length_b   1.000
_cell.length_c   1.000
_cell.angle_alpha   90.00
_cell.angle_beta   90.00
_cell.angle_gamma   90.00
#
_symmetry.space_group_name_H-M   'P 1'
#
loop_
_entity.id
_entity.type
_entity.pdbx_description
1 polymer ?
#
loop_
_entity_poly.entity_id
_entity_poly.type
_entity_poly.pdbx_seq_one_letter_code
_entity_poly.pdbx_strand_id
1 'polypeptide(L)'
;MALFFKAHQVSLLLIAILTVSGFFGPRVQAFKAPFRARDILPLLPRQVSWPILNALNNAADLLPSFVGAATATNGPTTLHWKGACFYNNTAWLEFHNKSESEFGGGTLHIKVSNAHSWTCMDLYVFATPFRVTWDYYLLSREHTLEFKEWESQAEFEYVKNRGVSIFLMQAGMLGTLQALWEVFPLFTNTVWGENSNLAFLKKHMGASFEERPQPWVTNVTVDEIHSGDFLALSKIRGRWGGFETLEKWVTGSYAGHSAVCLRDSEGKLWVAESGHEDEKVTNFTLSEVLVEVEKRGSSFGELLAIPERDNWVYADGKSTSCVAFVFELYKEAGLFGELANSIQVTEFTIKDAYSLKLFENNSSRLPTWCNDADTVKLPFCQIRGKYRMELPGYNTMDPYPHMNEKCPSLPPKYYRTPAC
;
A
#
# COMPACT_ATOMS: atom_id res chain seq x y z
N MET A 1 33.43 -56.99 -19.50
CA MET A 1 32.51 -57.76 -18.62
C MET A 1 32.40 -57.21 -17.19
N ALA A 2 33.10 -56.13 -16.81
CA ALA A 2 33.03 -55.53 -15.46
C ALA A 2 32.08 -54.31 -15.33
N LEU A 3 31.66 -53.69 -16.44
CA LEU A 3 30.76 -52.52 -16.44
C LEU A 3 29.27 -52.89 -16.37
N PHE A 4 28.87 -54.07 -16.85
CA PHE A 4 27.48 -54.56 -16.76
C PHE A 4 27.08 -55.02 -15.34
N PHE A 5 28.04 -55.45 -14.52
CA PHE A 5 27.79 -55.89 -13.15
C PHE A 5 27.48 -54.73 -12.19
N LYS A 6 28.03 -53.53 -12.43
CA LYS A 6 27.80 -52.34 -11.58
C LYS A 6 26.40 -51.73 -11.77
N ALA A 7 25.88 -51.71 -12.99
CA ALA A 7 24.55 -51.16 -13.27
C ALA A 7 23.44 -52.00 -12.62
N HIS A 8 23.58 -53.33 -12.62
CA HIS A 8 22.60 -54.23 -12.02
C HIS A 8 22.56 -54.12 -10.49
N GLN A 9 23.71 -53.93 -9.83
CA GLN A 9 23.77 -53.73 -8.38
C GLN A 9 23.15 -52.39 -7.94
N VAL A 10 23.30 -51.33 -8.73
CA VAL A 10 22.69 -50.02 -8.45
C VAL A 10 21.17 -50.07 -8.65
N SER A 11 20.68 -50.74 -9.70
CA SER A 11 19.23 -50.95 -9.89
C SER A 11 18.61 -51.82 -8.81
N LEU A 12 19.30 -52.87 -8.36
CA LEU A 12 18.83 -53.70 -7.24
C LEU A 12 18.81 -52.92 -5.92
N LEU A 13 19.77 -52.02 -5.69
CA LEU A 13 19.77 -51.15 -4.50
C LEU A 13 18.61 -50.15 -4.52
N LEU A 14 18.32 -49.54 -5.69
CA LEU A 14 17.19 -48.63 -5.88
C LEU A 14 15.84 -49.33 -5.71
N ILE A 15 15.70 -50.54 -6.26
CA ILE A 15 14.48 -51.35 -6.08
C ILE A 15 14.33 -51.76 -4.61
N ALA A 16 15.41 -52.15 -3.92
CA ALA A 16 15.38 -52.45 -2.50
C ALA A 16 14.93 -51.25 -1.65
N ILE A 17 15.45 -50.05 -1.91
CA ILE A 17 15.05 -48.81 -1.24
C ILE A 17 13.56 -48.50 -1.50
N LEU A 18 13.10 -48.65 -2.74
CA LEU A 18 11.69 -48.44 -3.11
C LEU A 18 10.75 -49.47 -2.46
N THR A 19 11.16 -50.74 -2.38
CA THR A 19 10.37 -51.78 -1.69
C THR A 19 10.34 -51.58 -0.17
N VAL A 20 11.43 -51.14 0.45
CA VAL A 20 11.45 -50.82 1.89
C VAL A 20 10.58 -49.58 2.18
N SER A 21 10.49 -48.62 1.26
CA SER A 21 9.55 -47.49 1.39
C SER A 21 8.08 -47.85 1.13
N GLY A 22 7.79 -49.00 0.52
CA GLY A 22 6.42 -49.45 0.19
C GLY A 22 5.75 -50.32 1.26
N PHE A 23 6.51 -50.94 2.16
CA PHE A 23 5.98 -51.88 3.17
C PHE A 23 5.83 -51.30 4.58
N PHE A 24 6.35 -50.09 4.84
CA PHE A 24 6.10 -49.36 6.08
C PHE A 24 5.05 -48.28 5.82
N GLY A 25 3.83 -48.48 6.32
CA GLY A 25 2.81 -47.43 6.35
C GLY A 25 3.39 -46.14 6.97
N PRO A 26 2.94 -44.95 6.55
CA PRO A 26 3.63 -43.70 6.88
C PRO A 26 3.41 -43.37 8.36
N ARG A 27 4.28 -43.88 9.23
CA ARG A 27 4.60 -43.29 10.53
C ARG A 27 6.00 -42.69 10.46
N VAL A 28 6.25 -41.88 9.44
CA VAL A 28 7.33 -40.90 9.52
C VAL A 28 6.71 -39.65 10.11
N GLN A 29 6.88 -39.48 11.42
CA GLN A 29 6.67 -38.20 12.04
C GLN A 29 7.69 -37.26 11.40
N ALA A 30 7.23 -36.37 10.51
CA ALA A 30 8.09 -35.47 9.76
C ALA A 30 8.98 -34.70 10.75
N PHE A 31 10.25 -35.07 10.84
CA PHE A 31 11.23 -34.29 11.59
C PHE A 31 11.20 -32.89 10.99
N LYS A 32 10.89 -31.88 11.81
CA LYS A 32 10.90 -30.50 11.36
C LYS A 32 12.27 -30.22 10.77
N ALA A 33 12.30 -29.81 9.49
CA ALA A 33 13.54 -29.47 8.85
C ALA A 33 14.22 -28.38 9.70
N PRO A 34 15.54 -28.51 10.00
CA PRO A 34 16.26 -27.51 10.80
C PRO A 34 16.17 -26.12 10.18
N PHE A 35 15.97 -26.06 8.87
CA PHE A 35 15.80 -24.85 8.07
C PHE A 35 14.97 -25.19 6.83
N ARG A 36 14.14 -24.24 6.35
CA ARG A 36 13.71 -24.24 4.95
C ARG A 36 14.71 -23.45 4.12
N ALA A 37 14.80 -23.76 2.84
CA ALA A 37 15.70 -23.05 1.91
C ALA A 37 15.51 -21.52 1.97
N ARG A 38 14.27 -21.06 2.19
CA ARG A 38 13.93 -19.63 2.34
C ARG A 38 14.51 -18.99 3.61
N ASP A 39 14.67 -19.75 4.69
CA ASP A 39 15.13 -19.24 5.99
C ASP A 39 16.66 -19.05 6.04
N ILE A 40 17.40 -19.76 5.18
CA ILE A 40 18.86 -19.61 5.04
C ILE A 40 19.22 -18.55 4.00
N LEU A 41 18.29 -18.15 3.11
CA LEU A 41 18.57 -17.15 2.08
C LEU A 41 19.34 -15.93 2.60
N PRO A 42 19.01 -15.30 3.74
CA PRO A 42 19.76 -14.15 4.24
C PRO A 42 21.19 -14.45 4.69
N LEU A 43 21.48 -15.70 5.07
CA LEU A 43 22.82 -16.15 5.46
C LEU A 43 23.70 -16.47 4.23
N LEU A 44 23.10 -16.57 3.05
CA LEU A 44 23.82 -16.76 1.79
C LEU A 44 24.35 -15.42 1.26
N PRO A 45 25.48 -15.44 0.53
CA PRO A 45 26.03 -14.26 -0.13
C PRO A 45 24.96 -13.51 -0.93
N ARG A 46 24.98 -12.17 -0.85
CA ARG A 46 23.98 -11.31 -1.50
C ARG A 46 23.80 -11.61 -2.99
N GLN A 47 24.85 -12.02 -3.70
CA GLN A 47 24.72 -12.36 -5.13
C GLN A 47 23.76 -13.55 -5.39
N VAL A 48 23.60 -14.45 -4.42
CA VAL A 48 22.75 -15.64 -4.54
C VAL A 48 21.37 -15.40 -3.90
N SER A 49 21.34 -14.76 -2.74
CA SER A 49 20.12 -14.59 -1.96
C SER A 49 19.22 -13.47 -2.44
N TRP A 50 19.80 -12.35 -2.87
CA TRP A 50 19.06 -11.14 -3.21
C TRP A 50 18.12 -11.32 -4.41
N PRO A 51 18.50 -12.00 -5.52
CA PRO A 51 17.59 -12.27 -6.62
C PRO A 51 16.38 -13.14 -6.21
N ILE A 52 16.61 -14.11 -5.32
CA ILE A 52 15.56 -15.04 -4.86
C ILE A 52 14.64 -14.33 -3.86
N LEU A 53 15.19 -13.54 -2.92
CA LEU A 53 14.41 -12.74 -1.98
C LEU A 53 13.55 -11.69 -2.70
N ASN A 54 14.06 -11.07 -3.78
CA ASN A 54 13.29 -10.11 -4.58
C ASN A 54 12.14 -10.75 -5.38
N ALA A 55 12.24 -12.04 -5.69
CA ALA A 55 11.17 -12.79 -6.37
C ALA A 55 10.10 -13.33 -5.41
N LEU A 56 10.44 -13.49 -4.12
CA LEU A 56 9.57 -14.11 -3.12
C LEU A 56 8.70 -13.12 -2.35
N ASN A 57 9.12 -11.85 -2.24
CA ASN A 57 8.44 -10.83 -1.44
C ASN A 57 7.97 -9.65 -2.31
N ASN A 58 6.73 -9.21 -2.10
CA ASN A 58 6.12 -8.06 -2.76
C ASN A 58 6.11 -6.84 -1.81
N ALA A 59 6.06 -5.61 -2.33
CA ALA A 59 5.93 -4.42 -1.50
C ALA A 59 4.62 -4.41 -0.68
N ALA A 60 3.58 -5.12 -1.15
CA ALA A 60 2.37 -5.35 -0.35
C ALA A 60 2.64 -6.12 0.95
N ASP A 61 3.72 -6.90 1.04
CA ASP A 61 4.10 -7.64 2.24
C ASP A 61 4.67 -6.71 3.34
N LEU A 62 4.86 -5.41 3.06
CA LEU A 62 5.14 -4.36 4.05
C LEU A 62 3.94 -4.07 4.94
N LEU A 63 2.72 -4.33 4.47
CA LEU A 63 1.53 -3.95 5.22
C LEU A 63 1.24 -5.00 6.30
N PRO A 64 1.18 -4.58 7.57
CA PRO A 64 0.85 -5.49 8.65
C PRO A 64 -0.58 -6.00 8.47
N SER A 65 -0.75 -7.32 8.43
CA SER A 65 -2.08 -7.95 8.31
C SER A 65 -2.77 -7.97 9.67
N PHE A 66 -4.01 -7.47 9.75
CA PHE A 66 -4.77 -7.54 11.00
C PHE A 66 -5.11 -8.98 11.34
N VAL A 67 -4.75 -9.41 12.55
CA VAL A 67 -4.94 -10.78 13.04
C VAL A 67 -6.17 -10.87 13.94
N GLY A 68 -6.36 -9.87 14.79
CA GLY A 68 -7.43 -9.81 15.78
C GLY A 68 -7.00 -8.96 16.98
N ALA A 69 -7.83 -8.92 18.01
CA ALA A 69 -7.54 -8.19 19.24
C ALA A 69 -7.52 -9.12 20.46
N ALA A 70 -6.52 -8.93 21.33
CA ALA A 70 -6.39 -9.69 22.56
C ALA A 70 -7.12 -8.98 23.71
N THR A 71 -8.13 -9.64 24.27
CA THR A 71 -8.99 -9.13 25.34
C THR A 71 -8.67 -9.78 26.68
N ALA A 72 -9.18 -9.18 27.76
CA ALA A 72 -8.96 -9.64 29.14
C ALA A 72 -10.15 -10.40 29.75
N THR A 73 -11.07 -10.93 28.93
CA THR A 73 -12.29 -11.55 29.45
C THR A 73 -12.02 -12.82 30.25
N ASN A 74 -12.71 -12.94 31.40
CA ASN A 74 -12.73 -14.12 32.27
C ASN A 74 -13.46 -15.32 31.60
N GLY A 75 -13.00 -15.77 30.43
CA GLY A 75 -13.57 -16.85 29.61
C GLY A 75 -12.71 -17.16 28.38
N PRO A 76 -12.96 -18.26 27.64
CA PRO A 76 -11.99 -18.89 26.72
C PRO A 76 -11.91 -18.20 25.35
N THR A 77 -12.13 -16.89 25.27
CA THR A 77 -11.94 -16.13 24.02
C THR A 77 -10.48 -15.78 23.86
N THR A 78 -9.62 -16.79 23.89
CA THR A 78 -8.24 -16.66 23.48
C THR A 78 -8.23 -16.42 21.98
N LEU A 79 -7.59 -15.35 21.52
CA LEU A 79 -7.46 -15.10 20.09
C LEU A 79 -6.59 -16.19 19.49
N HIS A 80 -7.06 -16.89 18.44
CA HIS A 80 -6.30 -17.92 17.75
C HIS A 80 -5.99 -17.52 16.31
N TRP A 81 -4.77 -17.73 15.86
CA TRP A 81 -4.41 -17.51 14.45
C TRP A 81 -3.24 -18.36 13.98
N LYS A 82 -3.03 -18.32 12.66
CA LYS A 82 -1.88 -18.90 11.98
C LYS A 82 -0.93 -17.77 11.58
N GLY A 83 0.30 -17.80 12.10
CA GLY A 83 1.38 -16.88 11.72
C GLY A 83 2.17 -17.34 10.50
N ALA A 84 3.18 -16.56 10.12
CA ALA A 84 4.06 -16.88 9.01
C ALA A 84 5.04 -18.00 9.41
N CYS A 85 5.66 -17.87 10.59
CA CYS A 85 6.54 -18.84 11.21
C CYS A 85 5.79 -19.90 12.03
N PHE A 86 4.91 -19.46 12.93
CA PHE A 86 4.22 -20.34 13.88
C PHE A 86 2.77 -20.57 13.46
N TYR A 87 2.35 -21.83 13.36
CA TYR A 87 1.02 -22.16 12.82
C TYR A 87 -0.08 -22.31 13.86
N ASN A 88 0.25 -22.28 15.15
CA ASN A 88 -0.74 -22.33 16.21
C ASN A 88 -0.39 -21.30 17.28
N ASN A 89 -1.03 -20.14 17.17
CA ASN A 89 -0.76 -18.98 18.00
C ASN A 89 -2.00 -18.60 18.80
N THR A 90 -1.75 -18.12 20.01
CA THR A 90 -2.76 -17.66 20.94
C THR A 90 -2.36 -16.38 21.63
N ALA A 91 -3.31 -15.48 21.88
CA ALA A 91 -3.08 -14.29 22.68
C ALA A 91 -4.24 -13.96 23.63
N TRP A 92 -3.91 -13.41 24.79
CA TRP A 92 -4.85 -12.86 25.78
C TRP A 92 -4.19 -11.72 26.55
N LEU A 93 -5.01 -10.86 27.15
CA LEU A 93 -4.54 -9.71 27.91
C LEU A 93 -4.85 -9.89 29.40
N GLU A 94 -3.94 -9.50 30.28
CA GLU A 94 -4.15 -9.47 31.71
C GLU A 94 -3.96 -8.05 32.24
N PHE A 95 -4.99 -7.44 32.82
CA PHE A 95 -4.87 -6.13 33.44
C PHE A 95 -4.16 -6.24 34.80
N HIS A 96 -3.33 -5.26 35.12
CA HIS A 96 -2.69 -5.16 36.43
C HIS A 96 -2.45 -3.71 36.83
N ASN A 97 -2.30 -3.42 38.11
CA ASN A 97 -1.89 -2.10 38.59
C ASN A 97 -0.55 -2.16 39.36
N LYS A 98 0.49 -2.69 38.69
CA LYS A 98 1.85 -2.76 39.26
C LYS A 98 2.52 -1.39 39.39
N SER A 99 2.09 -0.41 38.60
CA SER A 99 2.60 0.96 38.57
C SER A 99 1.96 1.89 39.60
N GLU A 100 0.89 1.44 40.28
CA GLU A 100 0.06 2.27 41.18
C GLU A 100 -0.49 3.54 40.50
N SER A 101 -0.68 3.51 39.18
CA SER A 101 -1.25 4.61 38.40
C SER A 101 -2.78 4.56 38.38
N GLU A 102 -3.42 5.67 38.03
CA GLU A 102 -4.88 5.81 38.02
C GLU A 102 -5.58 4.73 37.18
N PHE A 103 -5.00 4.40 36.02
CA PHE A 103 -5.56 3.42 35.08
C PHE A 103 -4.83 2.06 35.10
N GLY A 104 -3.73 1.93 35.84
CA GLY A 104 -2.86 0.75 35.79
C GLY A 104 -2.32 0.47 34.39
N GLY A 105 -1.97 -0.79 34.13
CA GLY A 105 -1.41 -1.29 32.89
C GLY A 105 -1.94 -2.69 32.55
N GLY A 106 -1.20 -3.42 31.72
CA GLY A 106 -1.55 -4.80 31.40
C GLY A 106 -0.40 -5.59 30.77
N THR A 107 -0.46 -6.91 30.91
CA THR A 107 0.46 -7.86 30.30
C THR A 107 -0.25 -8.53 29.14
N LEU A 108 0.25 -8.35 27.92
CA LEU A 108 -0.21 -9.10 26.75
C LEU A 108 0.57 -10.41 26.65
N HIS A 109 -0.12 -11.53 26.80
CA HIS A 109 0.45 -12.86 26.67
C HIS A 109 0.27 -13.35 25.25
N ILE A 110 1.36 -13.83 24.65
CA ILE A 110 1.38 -14.38 23.30
C ILE A 110 2.10 -15.71 23.33
N LYS A 111 1.35 -16.78 23.10
CA LYS A 111 1.89 -18.12 23.02
C LYS A 111 1.90 -18.57 21.58
N VAL A 112 3.11 -18.74 21.05
CA VAL A 112 3.36 -19.19 19.68
C VAL A 112 3.86 -20.62 19.68
N SER A 113 3.35 -21.44 18.79
CA SER A 113 3.72 -22.85 18.72
C SER A 113 3.65 -23.40 17.30
N ASN A 114 4.22 -24.59 17.14
CA ASN A 114 4.31 -25.26 15.86
C ASN A 114 5.06 -24.44 14.78
N ALA A 115 6.26 -23.96 15.12
CA ALA A 115 7.16 -23.32 14.16
C ALA A 115 7.45 -24.25 12.97
N HIS A 116 7.47 -23.71 11.76
CA HIS A 116 7.73 -24.52 10.57
C HIS A 116 9.22 -24.78 10.30
N SER A 117 10.13 -24.01 10.92
CA SER A 117 11.58 -24.23 10.97
C SER A 117 12.17 -23.66 12.26
N TRP A 118 13.45 -23.93 12.54
CA TRP A 118 14.10 -23.48 13.78
C TRP A 118 14.57 -22.02 13.74
N THR A 119 14.69 -21.45 12.54
CA THR A 119 15.21 -20.10 12.32
C THR A 119 14.15 -19.13 11.81
N CYS A 120 12.90 -19.59 11.62
CA CYS A 120 11.83 -18.69 11.24
C CYS A 120 11.44 -17.76 12.40
N MET A 121 10.82 -16.64 12.05
CA MET A 121 10.45 -15.59 12.99
C MET A 121 9.18 -14.90 12.52
N ASP A 122 8.30 -14.59 13.46
CA ASP A 122 7.20 -13.66 13.22
C ASP A 122 7.54 -12.29 13.82
N LEU A 123 7.15 -11.23 13.12
CA LEU A 123 7.21 -9.86 13.61
C LEU A 123 5.77 -9.35 13.75
N TYR A 124 5.40 -8.88 14.92
CA TYR A 124 4.07 -8.38 15.22
C TYR A 124 4.11 -6.89 15.55
N VAL A 125 3.07 -6.19 15.12
CA VAL A 125 2.75 -4.82 15.55
C VAL A 125 1.55 -4.91 16.48
N PHE A 126 1.65 -4.30 17.64
CA PHE A 126 0.59 -4.20 18.65
C PHE A 126 0.14 -2.76 18.73
N ALA A 127 -1.16 -2.53 18.57
CA ALA A 127 -1.69 -1.18 18.51
C ALA A 127 -2.95 -1.02 19.37
N THR A 128 -3.01 0.15 20.00
CA THR A 128 -4.25 0.80 20.42
C THR A 128 -4.40 2.06 19.57
N PRO A 129 -5.53 2.79 19.62
CA PRO A 129 -5.63 4.10 19.00
C PRO A 129 -4.54 5.06 19.49
N PHE A 130 -4.00 4.87 20.69
CA PHE A 130 -3.10 5.81 21.35
C PHE A 130 -1.62 5.47 21.19
N ARG A 131 -1.28 4.17 21.08
CA ARG A 131 0.11 3.73 20.95
C ARG A 131 0.27 2.58 19.97
N VAL A 132 1.45 2.55 19.36
CA VAL A 132 1.92 1.45 18.54
C VAL A 132 3.25 0.95 19.10
N THR A 133 3.35 -0.35 19.27
CA THR A 133 4.60 -1.04 19.63
C THR A 133 4.74 -2.29 18.78
N TRP A 134 5.88 -2.96 18.87
CA TRP A 134 6.16 -4.15 18.06
C TRP A 134 7.07 -5.09 18.82
N ASP A 135 7.00 -6.38 18.49
CA ASP A 135 7.89 -7.40 19.02
C ASP A 135 8.06 -8.54 18.02
N TYR A 136 9.09 -9.36 18.22
CA TYR A 136 9.40 -10.49 17.36
C TYR A 136 9.54 -11.79 18.14
N TYR A 137 9.08 -12.89 17.53
CA TYR A 137 9.11 -14.20 18.17
C TYR A 137 9.88 -15.20 17.30
N LEU A 138 10.87 -15.85 17.92
CA LEU A 138 11.75 -16.88 17.31
C LEU A 138 11.53 -18.28 17.92
N LEU A 139 11.10 -18.34 19.17
CA LEU A 139 10.98 -19.59 19.93
C LEU A 139 9.52 -19.95 20.17
N SER A 140 9.18 -21.23 19.97
CA SER A 140 7.87 -21.77 20.34
C SER A 140 7.73 -21.84 21.86
N ARG A 141 7.24 -20.75 22.45
CA ARG A 141 6.97 -20.59 23.87
C ARG A 141 5.92 -19.51 24.08
N GLU A 142 5.56 -19.30 25.34
CA GLU A 142 4.85 -18.10 25.76
C GLU A 142 5.82 -16.92 25.86
N HIS A 143 5.40 -15.79 25.35
CA HIS A 143 6.05 -14.50 25.42
C HIS A 143 5.08 -13.49 26.03
N THR A 144 5.62 -12.43 26.61
CA THR A 144 4.83 -11.41 27.30
C THR A 144 5.31 -10.03 26.87
N LEU A 145 4.37 -9.15 26.55
CA LEU A 145 4.61 -7.74 26.29
C LEU A 145 3.94 -6.92 27.40
N GLU A 146 4.73 -6.14 28.13
CA GLU A 146 4.25 -5.36 29.27
C GLU A 146 3.87 -3.93 28.86
N PHE A 147 2.63 -3.56 29.13
CA PHE A 147 2.16 -2.18 29.16
C PHE A 147 2.21 -1.69 30.60
N LYS A 148 3.24 -0.90 30.94
CA LYS A 148 3.44 -0.41 32.32
C LYS A 148 2.23 0.39 32.82
N GLU A 149 1.78 1.32 32.01
CA GLU A 149 0.60 2.15 32.27
C GLU A 149 -0.13 2.51 30.97
N TRP A 150 -1.45 2.61 31.05
CA TRP A 150 -2.30 3.19 30.00
C TRP A 150 -2.21 4.71 30.04
N GLU A 151 -2.16 5.34 28.87
CA GLU A 151 -1.84 6.75 28.69
C GLU A 151 -2.98 7.66 29.15
N SER A 152 -4.22 7.18 29.00
CA SER A 152 -5.42 7.93 29.35
C SER A 152 -6.58 7.01 29.70
N GLN A 153 -7.62 7.58 30.30
CA GLN A 153 -8.89 6.90 30.53
C GLN A 153 -9.49 6.35 29.22
N ALA A 154 -9.33 7.07 28.12
CA ALA A 154 -9.86 6.67 26.82
C ALA A 154 -9.14 5.41 26.28
N GLU A 155 -7.81 5.32 26.46
CA GLU A 155 -7.07 4.10 26.12
C GLU A 155 -7.50 2.93 27.00
N PHE A 156 -7.60 3.14 28.31
CA PHE A 156 -8.00 2.10 29.25
C PHE A 156 -9.38 1.51 28.91
N GLU A 157 -10.38 2.37 28.68
CA GLU A 157 -11.72 1.93 28.29
C GLU A 157 -11.74 1.27 26.91
N TYR A 158 -10.96 1.77 25.93
CA TYR A 158 -10.81 1.12 24.63
C TYR A 158 -10.29 -0.31 24.78
N VAL A 159 -9.18 -0.48 25.50
CA VAL A 159 -8.52 -1.79 25.67
C VAL A 159 -9.40 -2.74 26.48
N LYS A 160 -10.15 -2.24 27.46
CA LYS A 160 -11.10 -3.05 28.24
C LYS A 160 -12.23 -3.61 27.38
N ASN A 161 -12.72 -2.84 26.42
CA ASN A 161 -13.86 -3.21 25.58
C ASN A 161 -13.46 -3.98 24.31
N ARG A 162 -12.32 -3.65 23.68
CA ARG A 162 -11.87 -4.22 22.39
C ARG A 162 -10.57 -5.00 22.45
N GLY A 163 -9.76 -4.80 23.49
CA GLY A 163 -8.44 -5.41 23.60
C GLY A 163 -7.36 -4.65 22.83
N VAL A 164 -6.16 -5.25 22.79
CA VAL A 164 -5.02 -4.73 22.02
C VAL A 164 -5.03 -5.35 20.63
N SER A 165 -5.03 -4.53 19.59
CA SER A 165 -5.00 -5.01 18.20
C SER A 165 -3.64 -5.60 17.86
N ILE A 166 -3.64 -6.77 17.24
CA ILE A 166 -2.45 -7.51 16.82
C ILE A 166 -2.42 -7.54 15.30
N PHE A 167 -1.29 -7.13 14.74
CA PHE A 167 -1.03 -7.25 13.32
C PHE A 167 0.24 -8.04 13.07
N LEU A 168 0.22 -8.89 12.05
CA LEU A 168 1.35 -9.73 11.65
C LEU A 168 1.99 -9.18 10.39
N MET A 169 3.30 -8.98 10.44
CA MET A 169 4.14 -8.76 9.26
C MET A 169 4.34 -10.10 8.56
N GLN A 170 3.56 -10.36 7.51
CA GLN A 170 3.59 -11.63 6.77
C GLN A 170 4.97 -11.93 6.17
N ALA A 171 5.76 -10.89 5.90
CA ALA A 171 7.12 -11.00 5.37
C ALA A 171 8.17 -11.44 6.42
N GLY A 172 7.83 -11.45 7.72
CA GLY A 172 8.79 -11.62 8.83
C GLY A 172 9.87 -10.52 8.87
N MET A 173 10.79 -10.51 9.85
CA MET A 173 11.75 -9.38 9.96
C MET A 173 12.70 -9.26 8.76
N LEU A 174 13.00 -10.35 8.05
CA LEU A 174 13.86 -10.33 6.86
C LEU A 174 13.16 -9.66 5.68
N GLY A 175 11.90 -10.01 5.43
CA GLY A 175 11.09 -9.33 4.43
C GLY A 175 10.84 -7.87 4.81
N THR A 176 10.62 -7.57 6.09
CA THR A 176 10.48 -6.18 6.58
C THR A 176 11.76 -5.37 6.37
N LEU A 177 12.94 -5.90 6.70
CA LEU A 177 14.23 -5.21 6.47
C LEU A 177 14.53 -5.02 4.99
N GLN A 178 14.26 -6.04 4.16
CA GLN A 178 14.40 -5.94 2.71
C GLN A 178 13.48 -4.85 2.15
N ALA A 179 12.24 -4.81 2.61
CA ALA A 179 11.27 -3.88 2.10
C ALA A 179 11.52 -2.44 2.60
N LEU A 180 12.02 -2.26 3.83
CA LEU A 180 12.58 -0.97 4.28
C LEU A 180 13.76 -0.53 3.42
N TRP A 181 14.61 -1.46 2.99
CA TRP A 181 15.71 -1.19 2.06
C TRP A 181 15.23 -0.79 0.65
N GLU A 182 14.06 -1.28 0.22
CA GLU A 182 13.44 -0.86 -1.05
C GLU A 182 12.74 0.51 -0.94
N VAL A 183 12.13 0.82 0.21
CA VAL A 183 11.33 2.04 0.42
C VAL A 183 12.17 3.25 0.86
N PHE A 184 13.13 3.07 1.76
CA PHE A 184 13.99 4.17 2.24
C PHE A 184 14.68 4.98 1.12
N PRO A 185 15.25 4.36 0.07
CA PRO A 185 15.90 5.09 -1.01
C PRO A 185 14.96 6.03 -1.78
N LEU A 186 13.66 5.71 -1.83
CA LEU A 186 12.65 6.43 -2.62
C LEU A 186 12.58 7.91 -2.25
N PHE A 187 12.82 8.24 -0.98
CA PHE A 187 12.72 9.60 -0.46
C PHE A 187 14.00 10.42 -0.61
N THR A 188 15.09 9.82 -1.10
CA THR A 188 16.37 10.51 -1.24
C THR A 188 16.40 11.38 -2.50
N ASN A 189 16.96 12.59 -2.40
CA ASN A 189 17.12 13.48 -3.55
C ASN A 189 18.40 13.20 -4.35
N THR A 190 18.64 11.92 -4.67
CA THR A 190 19.84 11.45 -5.36
C THR A 190 19.47 10.74 -6.66
N VAL A 191 20.46 10.53 -7.54
CA VAL A 191 20.29 9.67 -8.74
C VAL A 191 19.93 8.24 -8.33
N TRP A 192 20.47 7.77 -7.20
CA TRP A 192 20.10 6.47 -6.63
C TRP A 192 18.61 6.45 -6.22
N GLY A 193 18.12 7.50 -5.57
CA GLY A 193 16.70 7.64 -5.25
C GLY A 193 15.81 7.67 -6.49
N GLU A 194 16.16 8.47 -7.50
CA GLU A 194 15.46 8.50 -8.80
C GLU A 194 15.39 7.11 -9.45
N ASN A 195 16.52 6.42 -9.56
CA ASN A 195 16.58 5.05 -10.09
C ASN A 195 15.79 4.04 -9.24
N SER A 196 15.77 4.21 -7.92
CA SER A 196 15.02 3.34 -7.01
C SER A 196 13.51 3.53 -7.19
N ASN A 197 13.04 4.76 -7.38
CA ASN A 197 11.62 5.03 -7.69
C ASN A 197 11.21 4.39 -9.02
N LEU A 198 12.02 4.54 -10.08
CA LEU A 198 11.76 3.90 -11.36
C LEU A 198 11.74 2.37 -11.27
N ALA A 199 12.69 1.80 -10.54
CA ALA A 199 12.76 0.35 -10.32
C ALA A 199 11.54 -0.15 -9.52
N PHE A 200 11.10 0.60 -8.52
CA PHE A 200 9.91 0.29 -7.72
C PHE A 200 8.64 0.29 -8.58
N LEU A 201 8.40 1.37 -9.35
CA LEU A 201 7.23 1.49 -10.23
C LEU A 201 7.24 0.38 -11.30
N LYS A 202 8.40 0.09 -11.89
CA LYS A 202 8.52 -1.01 -12.86
C LYS A 202 8.26 -2.38 -12.24
N LYS A 203 8.81 -2.64 -11.05
CA LYS A 203 8.67 -3.93 -10.34
C LYS A 203 7.24 -4.17 -9.87
N HIS A 204 6.57 -3.16 -9.30
CA HIS A 204 5.29 -3.34 -8.62
C HIS A 204 4.06 -2.96 -9.45
N MET A 205 4.24 -2.15 -10.50
CA MET A 205 3.14 -1.71 -11.38
C MET A 205 3.34 -2.11 -12.84
N GLY A 206 4.55 -2.54 -13.24
CA GLY A 206 4.89 -2.68 -14.65
C GLY A 206 5.02 -1.35 -15.39
N ALA A 207 5.05 -0.22 -14.67
CA ALA A 207 5.15 1.10 -15.26
C ALA A 207 6.57 1.38 -15.77
N SER A 208 6.70 1.74 -17.05
CA SER A 208 7.99 2.11 -17.66
C SER A 208 8.01 3.60 -17.95
N PHE A 209 8.91 4.31 -17.29
CA PHE A 209 9.19 5.73 -17.51
C PHE A 209 10.45 5.81 -18.37
N GLU A 210 10.28 5.74 -19.68
CA GLU A 210 11.39 5.78 -20.64
C GLU A 210 11.95 7.19 -20.79
N GLU A 211 13.26 7.33 -20.93
CA GLU A 211 13.87 8.63 -21.12
C GLU A 211 13.56 9.19 -22.52
N ARG A 212 13.13 10.45 -22.57
CA ARG A 212 12.81 11.17 -23.80
C ARG A 212 14.08 11.71 -24.47
N PRO A 213 14.10 11.88 -25.80
CA PRO A 213 15.14 12.65 -26.47
C PRO A 213 15.26 14.06 -25.85
N GLN A 214 16.49 14.56 -25.75
CA GLN A 214 16.70 15.95 -25.36
C GLN A 214 16.35 16.88 -26.52
N PRO A 215 15.86 18.11 -26.24
CA PRO A 215 15.68 18.69 -24.91
C PRO A 215 14.36 18.23 -24.23
N TRP A 216 14.38 18.08 -22.90
CA TRP A 216 13.20 17.68 -22.10
C TRP A 216 12.20 18.80 -21.82
N VAL A 217 12.14 19.76 -22.73
CA VAL A 217 11.25 20.92 -22.67
C VAL A 217 10.77 21.21 -24.09
N THR A 218 9.48 21.45 -24.21
CA THR A 218 8.85 21.79 -25.48
C THR A 218 8.67 23.30 -25.56
N ASN A 219 8.77 23.86 -26.77
CA ASN A 219 8.54 25.29 -26.98
C ASN A 219 7.03 25.54 -27.03
N VAL A 220 6.45 25.92 -25.90
CA VAL A 220 5.02 26.19 -25.73
C VAL A 220 4.82 27.65 -25.38
N THR A 221 3.88 28.31 -26.05
CA THR A 221 3.50 29.69 -25.72
C THR A 221 2.33 29.69 -24.73
N VAL A 222 2.22 30.75 -23.93
CA VAL A 222 1.13 30.88 -22.95
C VAL A 222 -0.23 30.88 -23.65
N ASP A 223 -0.34 31.41 -24.86
CA ASP A 223 -1.60 31.52 -25.62
C ASP A 223 -2.15 30.16 -26.09
N GLU A 224 -1.29 29.15 -26.20
CA GLU A 224 -1.68 27.78 -26.58
C GLU A 224 -2.22 26.96 -25.40
N ILE A 225 -2.13 27.50 -24.17
CA ILE A 225 -2.68 26.90 -22.96
C ILE A 225 -4.02 27.56 -22.65
N HIS A 226 -5.05 26.75 -22.49
CA HIS A 226 -6.42 27.20 -22.30
C HIS A 226 -6.91 26.98 -20.87
N SER A 227 -7.89 27.79 -20.47
CA SER A 227 -8.62 27.56 -19.22
C SER A 227 -9.29 26.19 -19.29
N GLY A 228 -9.06 25.38 -18.26
CA GLY A 228 -9.53 24.02 -18.19
C GLY A 228 -8.53 22.97 -18.65
N ASP A 229 -7.34 23.33 -19.13
CA ASP A 229 -6.30 22.34 -19.42
C ASP A 229 -5.87 21.62 -18.12
N PHE A 230 -6.01 20.30 -18.12
CA PHE A 230 -5.63 19.42 -17.02
C PHE A 230 -4.13 19.12 -17.05
N LEU A 231 -3.44 19.41 -15.95
CA LEU A 231 -2.03 19.05 -15.78
C LEU A 231 -1.94 17.78 -14.94
N ALA A 232 -1.42 16.70 -15.53
CA ALA A 232 -1.01 15.50 -14.81
C ALA A 232 0.51 15.52 -14.61
N LEU A 233 0.97 15.40 -13.36
CA LEU A 233 2.38 15.48 -13.01
C LEU A 233 2.87 14.15 -12.44
N SER A 234 4.14 13.85 -12.70
CA SER A 234 4.81 12.67 -12.14
C SER A 234 6.22 13.03 -11.71
N LYS A 235 6.40 13.28 -10.42
CA LYS A 235 7.69 13.47 -9.77
C LYS A 235 8.27 12.12 -9.37
N ILE A 236 9.54 11.91 -9.71
CA ILE A 236 10.24 10.65 -9.49
C ILE A 236 11.34 10.79 -8.43
N ARG A 237 11.82 12.00 -8.15
CA ARG A 237 13.01 12.23 -7.33
C ARG A 237 12.74 13.09 -6.10
N GLY A 238 13.46 12.79 -5.01
CA GLY A 238 13.40 13.53 -3.75
C GLY A 238 12.22 13.10 -2.89
N ARG A 239 12.04 13.75 -1.73
CA ARG A 239 11.00 13.42 -0.74
C ARG A 239 9.62 13.26 -1.38
N TRP A 240 9.20 14.27 -2.14
CA TRP A 240 7.90 14.26 -2.84
C TRP A 240 7.84 13.23 -3.97
N GLY A 241 8.96 12.92 -4.64
CA GLY A 241 9.01 11.82 -5.62
C GLY A 241 8.79 10.44 -4.99
N GLY A 242 9.29 10.24 -3.76
CA GLY A 242 9.02 9.04 -2.97
C GLY A 242 7.55 8.92 -2.57
N PHE A 243 6.95 10.01 -2.07
CA PHE A 243 5.51 10.04 -1.76
C PHE A 243 4.65 9.76 -3.00
N GLU A 244 4.89 10.47 -4.09
CA GLU A 244 4.16 10.24 -5.33
C GLU A 244 4.38 8.83 -5.90
N THR A 245 5.54 8.21 -5.70
CA THR A 245 5.79 6.83 -6.13
C THR A 245 4.93 5.84 -5.37
N LEU A 246 4.79 6.03 -4.05
CA LEU A 246 3.87 5.22 -3.25
C LEU A 246 2.41 5.52 -3.60
N GLU A 247 2.06 6.79 -3.86
CA GLU A 247 0.72 7.19 -4.29
C GLU A 247 0.33 6.54 -5.63
N LYS A 248 1.21 6.61 -6.64
CA LYS A 248 1.07 5.92 -7.93
C LYS A 248 0.85 4.44 -7.71
N TRP A 249 1.64 3.83 -6.81
CA TRP A 249 1.49 2.43 -6.48
C TRP A 249 0.16 2.12 -5.80
N VAL A 250 -0.34 2.91 -4.86
CA VAL A 250 -1.61 2.57 -4.19
C VAL A 250 -2.84 2.85 -5.07
N THR A 251 -2.79 3.89 -5.90
CA THR A 251 -3.91 4.29 -6.78
C THR A 251 -3.90 3.59 -8.15
N GLY A 252 -2.75 3.09 -8.58
CA GLY A 252 -2.55 2.58 -9.94
C GLY A 252 -2.37 3.68 -10.99
N SER A 253 -2.32 4.95 -10.57
CA SER A 253 -2.04 6.08 -11.46
C SER A 253 -0.56 6.15 -11.82
N TYR A 254 -0.23 6.67 -13.01
CA TYR A 254 1.17 6.97 -13.38
C TYR A 254 1.54 8.44 -13.10
N ALA A 255 0.53 9.24 -12.73
CA ALA A 255 0.64 10.60 -12.20
C ALA A 255 0.47 10.58 -10.67
N GLY A 256 1.20 11.44 -9.96
CA GLY A 256 1.08 11.61 -8.50
C GLY A 256 0.63 13.00 -8.07
N HIS A 257 0.37 13.91 -9.02
CA HIS A 257 -0.24 15.19 -8.70
C HIS A 257 -1.02 15.73 -9.89
N SER A 258 -2.01 16.57 -9.63
CA SER A 258 -2.77 17.26 -10.67
C SER A 258 -3.03 18.71 -10.35
N ALA A 259 -3.15 19.51 -11.41
CA ALA A 259 -3.51 20.92 -11.35
C ALA A 259 -4.32 21.29 -12.59
N VAL A 260 -4.87 22.50 -12.61
CA VAL A 260 -5.63 23.02 -13.76
C VAL A 260 -5.13 24.40 -14.15
N CYS A 261 -5.03 24.65 -15.45
CA CYS A 261 -4.75 25.97 -15.98
C CYS A 261 -6.03 26.81 -16.02
N LEU A 262 -5.98 28.04 -15.52
CA LEU A 262 -7.11 28.98 -15.52
C LEU A 262 -6.62 30.37 -15.89
N ARG A 263 -7.37 31.07 -16.74
CA ARG A 263 -7.18 32.50 -16.98
C ARG A 263 -8.08 33.33 -16.08
N ASP A 264 -7.54 34.40 -15.53
CA ASP A 264 -8.34 35.41 -14.85
C ASP A 264 -9.07 36.33 -15.85
N SER A 265 -9.84 37.28 -15.32
CA SER A 265 -10.60 38.25 -16.13
C SER A 265 -9.73 39.17 -16.99
N GLU A 266 -8.42 39.29 -16.69
CA GLU A 266 -7.46 40.07 -17.46
C GLU A 266 -6.74 39.21 -18.53
N GLY A 267 -7.05 37.91 -18.59
CA GLY A 267 -6.46 36.95 -19.52
C GLY A 267 -5.13 36.36 -19.06
N LYS A 268 -4.66 36.69 -17.85
CA LYS A 268 -3.41 36.15 -17.29
C LYS A 268 -3.63 34.69 -16.88
N LEU A 269 -2.70 33.83 -17.28
CA LEU A 269 -2.74 32.39 -17.01
C LEU A 269 -2.19 32.09 -15.61
N TRP A 270 -2.92 31.25 -14.88
CA TRP A 270 -2.60 30.72 -13.57
C TRP A 270 -2.64 29.19 -13.60
N VAL A 271 -1.84 28.56 -12.75
CA VAL A 271 -1.97 27.13 -12.42
C VAL A 271 -2.62 27.06 -11.05
N ALA A 272 -3.83 26.51 -10.99
CA ALA A 272 -4.58 26.32 -9.76
C ALA A 272 -4.45 24.87 -9.29
N GLU A 273 -4.13 24.68 -8.02
CA GLU A 273 -3.97 23.38 -7.37
C GLU A 273 -4.49 23.42 -5.94
N SER A 274 -4.82 22.24 -5.38
CA SER A 274 -5.06 22.10 -3.94
C SER A 274 -3.71 22.07 -3.22
N GLY A 275 -3.54 22.93 -2.20
CA GLY A 275 -2.24 23.13 -1.55
C GLY A 275 -2.30 23.84 -0.19
N HIS A 276 -3.32 23.57 0.62
CA HIS A 276 -3.42 24.17 1.95
C HIS A 276 -2.78 23.28 3.03
N GLU A 277 -1.74 23.79 3.69
CA GLU A 277 -1.24 23.27 4.97
C GLU A 277 -1.85 24.15 6.09
N ASP A 278 -2.96 23.73 6.68
CA ASP A 278 -3.52 24.42 7.85
C ASP A 278 -2.60 24.23 9.07
N GLU A 279 -2.10 25.32 9.64
CA GLU A 279 -1.28 25.28 10.86
C GLU A 279 -2.10 25.00 12.13
N LYS A 280 -3.44 25.02 12.05
CA LYS A 280 -4.35 24.85 13.18
C LYS A 280 -5.52 23.94 12.84
N VAL A 281 -5.35 22.66 13.10
CA VAL A 281 -6.42 21.68 13.00
C VAL A 281 -7.14 21.60 14.36
N THR A 282 -8.43 21.90 14.38
CA THR A 282 -9.34 21.68 15.55
C THR A 282 -10.04 20.32 15.48
N ASN A 283 -9.72 19.51 14.47
CA ASN A 283 -10.31 18.19 14.24
C ASN A 283 -9.72 17.12 15.16
N PHE A 284 -10.43 16.00 15.25
CA PHE A 284 -9.94 14.81 15.92
C PHE A 284 -8.65 14.29 15.29
N THR A 285 -7.70 13.95 16.14
CA THR A 285 -6.57 13.08 15.79
C THR A 285 -7.08 11.72 15.31
N LEU A 286 -6.25 10.95 14.59
CA LEU A 286 -6.61 9.59 14.17
C LEU A 286 -7.06 8.72 15.35
N SER A 287 -6.38 8.85 16.49
CA SER A 287 -6.72 8.16 17.74
C SER A 287 -8.14 8.49 18.22
N GLU A 288 -8.49 9.78 18.21
CA GLU A 288 -9.81 10.26 18.59
C GLU A 288 -10.89 9.85 17.58
N VAL A 289 -10.58 9.85 16.28
CA VAL A 289 -11.47 9.32 15.23
C VAL A 289 -11.78 7.86 15.48
N LEU A 290 -10.77 7.02 15.76
CA LEU A 290 -10.96 5.60 16.05
C LEU A 290 -11.88 5.37 17.26
N VAL A 291 -11.68 6.15 18.33
CA VAL A 291 -12.52 6.08 19.53
C VAL A 291 -13.94 6.56 19.27
N GLU A 292 -14.13 7.64 18.51
CA GLU A 292 -15.45 8.17 18.20
C GLU A 292 -16.25 7.25 17.28
N VAL A 293 -15.60 6.66 16.26
CA VAL A 293 -16.21 5.63 15.40
C VAL A 293 -16.72 4.46 16.23
N GLU A 294 -15.94 4.06 17.24
CA GLU A 294 -16.34 3.00 18.15
C GLU A 294 -17.53 3.39 19.02
N LYS A 295 -17.53 4.60 19.62
CA LYS A 295 -18.67 5.09 20.41
C LYS A 295 -19.98 5.09 19.62
N ARG A 296 -19.88 5.24 18.30
CA ARG A 296 -21.01 5.19 17.36
C ARG A 296 -21.36 3.77 16.90
N GLY A 297 -20.67 2.75 17.39
CA GLY A 297 -20.94 1.34 17.08
C GLY A 297 -20.49 0.89 15.68
N SER A 298 -19.58 1.63 15.03
CA SER A 298 -19.04 1.29 13.70
C SER A 298 -17.56 0.90 13.80
N SER A 299 -16.95 0.51 12.67
CA SER A 299 -15.53 0.21 12.55
C SER A 299 -14.80 1.24 11.68
N PHE A 300 -13.48 1.37 11.85
CA PHE A 300 -12.68 2.29 11.04
C PHE A 300 -12.72 1.93 9.54
N GLY A 301 -12.77 0.63 9.21
CA GLY A 301 -12.92 0.19 7.83
C GLY A 301 -14.27 0.58 7.22
N GLU A 302 -15.35 0.54 8.00
CA GLU A 302 -16.66 1.04 7.57
C GLU A 302 -16.64 2.56 7.38
N LEU A 303 -15.99 3.31 8.30
CA LEU A 303 -15.81 4.77 8.14
C LEU A 303 -15.08 5.08 6.82
N LEU A 304 -13.96 4.41 6.54
CA LEU A 304 -13.19 4.60 5.31
C LEU A 304 -13.93 4.17 4.04
N ALA A 305 -14.99 3.35 4.17
CA ALA A 305 -15.81 2.91 3.06
C ALA A 305 -17.05 3.79 2.81
N ILE A 306 -17.27 4.81 3.65
CA ILE A 306 -18.31 5.81 3.41
C ILE A 306 -17.81 6.73 2.27
N PRO A 307 -18.54 6.84 1.15
CA PRO A 307 -18.16 7.75 0.09
C PRO A 307 -18.18 9.20 0.59
N GLU A 308 -17.06 9.88 0.39
CA GLU A 308 -16.91 11.30 0.62
C GLU A 308 -17.89 12.06 -0.26
N ARG A 309 -18.45 13.16 0.24
CA ARG A 309 -19.39 14.00 -0.53
C ARG A 309 -18.76 15.34 -0.85
N ASP A 310 -18.85 15.76 -2.11
CA ASP A 310 -18.31 17.04 -2.61
C ASP A 310 -18.86 18.27 -1.85
N ASN A 311 -20.02 18.15 -1.21
CA ASN A 311 -20.67 19.24 -0.47
C ASN A 311 -20.37 19.24 1.03
N TRP A 312 -19.60 18.28 1.54
CA TRP A 312 -19.21 18.26 2.95
C TRP A 312 -18.25 19.40 3.26
N VAL A 313 -18.41 19.95 4.46
CA VAL A 313 -17.57 21.04 4.98
C VAL A 313 -17.19 20.64 6.40
N TYR A 314 -15.88 20.59 6.66
CA TYR A 314 -15.29 20.23 7.93
C TYR A 314 -15.10 21.47 8.82
N ALA A 315 -14.67 21.27 10.07
CA ALA A 315 -14.52 22.38 11.02
C ALA A 315 -13.45 23.41 10.59
N ASP A 316 -12.46 22.97 9.83
CA ASP A 316 -11.40 23.75 9.19
C ASP A 316 -11.73 24.17 7.73
N GLY A 317 -12.90 23.79 7.22
CA GLY A 317 -13.39 24.20 5.90
C GLY A 317 -13.52 23.04 4.92
N LYS A 318 -13.43 23.36 3.62
CA LYS A 318 -13.47 22.32 2.58
C LYS A 318 -12.10 21.64 2.48
N SER A 319 -12.11 20.31 2.36
CA SER A 319 -10.91 19.51 2.17
C SER A 319 -11.01 18.74 0.86
N THR A 320 -10.04 18.92 -0.03
CA THR A 320 -10.05 18.28 -1.36
C THR A 320 -8.66 17.83 -1.76
N SER A 321 -8.57 16.63 -2.35
CA SER A 321 -7.35 16.16 -3.00
C SER A 321 -7.06 16.99 -4.25
N CYS A 322 -5.84 16.90 -4.78
CA CYS A 322 -5.42 17.66 -5.97
C CYS A 322 -6.31 17.41 -7.19
N VAL A 323 -6.82 16.18 -7.36
CA VAL A 323 -7.70 15.83 -8.48
C VAL A 323 -9.15 16.19 -8.21
N ALA A 324 -9.62 16.01 -6.97
CA ALA A 324 -10.97 16.40 -6.57
C ALA A 324 -11.17 17.91 -6.77
N PHE A 325 -10.20 18.73 -6.37
CA PHE A 325 -10.23 20.18 -6.60
C PHE A 325 -10.43 20.55 -8.07
N VAL A 326 -9.67 19.93 -8.98
CA VAL A 326 -9.79 20.21 -10.42
C VAL A 326 -11.15 19.77 -10.96
N PHE A 327 -11.63 18.60 -10.52
CA PHE A 327 -12.88 18.05 -11.01
C PHE A 327 -14.13 18.70 -10.38
N GLU A 328 -14.02 19.28 -9.18
CA GLU A 328 -15.04 20.15 -8.62
C GLU A 328 -15.18 21.41 -9.48
N LEU A 329 -14.07 22.02 -9.91
CA LEU A 329 -14.10 23.16 -10.83
C LEU A 329 -14.75 22.80 -12.17
N TYR A 330 -14.44 21.64 -12.75
CA TYR A 330 -15.11 21.18 -13.97
C TYR A 330 -16.60 20.91 -13.78
N LYS A 331 -16.97 20.36 -12.63
CA LYS A 331 -18.36 20.10 -12.26
C LYS A 331 -19.15 21.39 -12.13
N GLU A 332 -18.61 22.40 -11.45
CA GLU A 332 -19.19 23.74 -11.36
C GLU A 332 -19.24 24.45 -12.73
N ALA A 333 -18.27 24.20 -13.61
CA ALA A 333 -18.29 24.67 -15.00
C ALA A 333 -19.33 23.94 -15.89
N GLY A 334 -20.05 22.95 -15.35
CA GLY A 334 -21.12 22.23 -16.02
C GLY A 334 -20.68 21.02 -16.85
N LEU A 335 -19.41 20.60 -16.75
CA LEU A 335 -18.85 19.52 -17.59
C LEU A 335 -19.59 18.19 -17.43
N PHE A 336 -20.12 17.91 -16.23
CA PHE A 336 -20.85 16.68 -15.94
C PHE A 336 -22.36 16.74 -16.28
N GLY A 337 -22.90 17.89 -16.68
CA GLY A 337 -24.30 18.05 -17.05
C GLY A 337 -25.27 17.45 -16.02
N GLU A 338 -26.18 16.60 -16.48
CA GLU A 338 -27.18 15.93 -15.64
C GLU A 338 -26.57 14.98 -14.58
N LEU A 339 -25.35 14.48 -14.82
CA LEU A 339 -24.67 13.57 -13.91
C LEU A 339 -24.04 14.27 -12.71
N ALA A 340 -23.94 15.61 -12.71
CA ALA A 340 -23.27 16.38 -11.66
C ALA A 340 -23.76 15.98 -10.26
N ASN A 341 -25.07 15.86 -10.06
CA ASN A 341 -25.63 15.52 -8.74
C ASN A 341 -25.40 14.05 -8.31
N SER A 342 -24.99 13.19 -9.24
CA SER A 342 -24.83 11.75 -9.03
C SER A 342 -23.37 11.28 -8.97
N ILE A 343 -22.41 12.17 -9.22
CA ILE A 343 -20.97 11.87 -9.18
C ILE A 343 -20.37 12.63 -8.00
N GLN A 344 -19.61 11.93 -7.14
CA GLN A 344 -18.76 12.54 -6.13
C GLN A 344 -17.33 12.52 -6.65
N VAL A 345 -16.79 13.70 -7.00
CA VAL A 345 -15.42 13.79 -7.55
C VAL A 345 -14.35 13.69 -6.46
N THR A 346 -14.74 13.83 -5.19
CA THR A 346 -13.91 13.49 -4.02
C THR A 346 -13.49 12.02 -3.98
N GLU A 347 -14.25 11.14 -4.64
CA GLU A 347 -13.93 9.71 -4.76
C GLU A 347 -12.95 9.39 -5.90
N PHE A 348 -12.45 10.39 -6.63
CA PHE A 348 -11.62 10.16 -7.80
C PHE A 348 -10.14 10.09 -7.41
N THR A 349 -9.42 9.13 -7.99
CA THR A 349 -7.96 9.21 -8.11
C THR A 349 -7.58 9.92 -9.40
N ILE A 350 -6.30 10.31 -9.55
CA ILE A 350 -5.81 10.89 -10.82
C ILE A 350 -6.02 9.94 -12.00
N LYS A 351 -5.96 8.61 -11.76
CA LYS A 351 -6.25 7.59 -12.76
C LYS A 351 -7.69 7.66 -13.25
N ASP A 352 -8.63 7.78 -12.33
CA ASP A 352 -10.05 7.87 -12.68
C ASP A 352 -10.32 9.13 -13.48
N ALA A 353 -9.72 10.25 -13.08
CA ALA A 353 -9.83 11.52 -13.78
C ALA A 353 -9.34 11.47 -15.23
N TYR A 354 -8.08 11.08 -15.49
CA TYR A 354 -7.57 11.08 -16.87
C TYR A 354 -8.20 9.98 -17.74
N SER A 355 -8.86 8.98 -17.13
CA SER A 355 -9.52 7.90 -17.87
C SER A 355 -10.87 8.32 -18.45
N LEU A 356 -11.46 9.41 -17.93
CA LEU A 356 -12.76 9.90 -18.41
C LEU A 356 -12.68 10.47 -19.82
N LYS A 357 -13.73 10.18 -20.60
CA LYS A 357 -13.94 10.62 -21.99
C LYS A 357 -14.33 12.11 -22.07
N LEU A 358 -13.50 12.97 -21.50
CA LEU A 358 -13.72 14.42 -21.41
C LEU A 358 -12.62 15.22 -22.11
N PHE A 359 -11.53 14.56 -22.49
CA PHE A 359 -10.37 15.22 -23.10
C PHE A 359 -10.41 15.12 -24.63
N GLU A 360 -9.66 16.01 -25.28
CA GLU A 360 -9.49 15.98 -26.74
C GLU A 360 -8.94 14.62 -27.19
N ASN A 361 -9.59 13.99 -28.17
CA ASN A 361 -9.17 12.70 -28.75
C ASN A 361 -8.78 12.81 -30.23
N ASN A 362 -9.04 13.95 -30.86
CA ASN A 362 -8.65 14.20 -32.23
C ASN A 362 -7.24 14.81 -32.26
N SER A 363 -6.27 14.00 -32.69
CA SER A 363 -4.88 14.42 -32.81
C SER A 363 -4.67 15.62 -33.74
N SER A 364 -5.60 15.91 -34.66
CA SER A 364 -5.52 17.08 -35.53
C SER A 364 -5.86 18.40 -34.83
N ARG A 365 -6.44 18.34 -33.62
CA ARG A 365 -6.80 19.50 -32.79
C ARG A 365 -5.78 19.77 -31.69
N LEU A 366 -4.85 18.85 -31.48
CA LEU A 366 -3.73 19.07 -30.56
C LEU A 366 -2.82 20.18 -31.11
N PRO A 367 -2.18 20.98 -30.24
CA PRO A 367 -1.22 21.99 -30.66
C PRO A 367 -0.11 21.40 -31.54
N THR A 368 0.43 22.18 -32.46
CA THR A 368 1.46 21.70 -33.41
C THR A 368 2.70 21.18 -32.69
N TRP A 369 3.11 21.83 -31.59
CA TRP A 369 4.25 21.41 -30.77
C TRP A 369 4.03 20.06 -30.05
N CYS A 370 2.79 19.59 -29.96
CA CYS A 370 2.44 18.37 -29.25
C CYS A 370 3.07 17.16 -29.96
N ASN A 371 3.86 16.39 -29.21
CA ASN A 371 4.65 15.25 -29.71
C ASN A 371 5.84 15.60 -30.62
N ASP A 372 6.14 16.86 -30.90
CA ASP A 372 7.25 17.23 -31.80
C ASP A 372 8.64 16.88 -31.24
N ALA A 373 8.78 16.87 -29.92
CA ALA A 373 10.05 16.63 -29.23
C ALA A 373 10.26 15.15 -28.83
N ASP A 374 9.36 14.23 -29.21
CA ASP A 374 9.47 12.81 -28.84
C ASP A 374 9.30 11.90 -30.07
N THR A 375 9.95 10.75 -30.02
CA THR A 375 9.85 9.67 -31.00
C THR A 375 8.52 8.91 -30.94
N VAL A 376 7.79 9.00 -29.83
CA VAL A 376 6.51 8.34 -29.61
C VAL A 376 5.40 9.39 -29.57
N LYS A 377 4.34 9.16 -30.37
CA LYS A 377 3.16 10.02 -30.39
C LYS A 377 2.14 9.56 -29.35
N LEU A 378 1.83 10.43 -28.40
CA LEU A 378 0.82 10.23 -27.38
C LEU A 378 -0.48 10.97 -27.75
N PRO A 379 -1.65 10.51 -27.27
CA PRO A 379 -2.94 11.18 -27.52
C PRO A 379 -3.12 12.49 -26.73
N PHE A 380 -2.12 12.88 -25.94
CA PHE A 380 -2.05 14.10 -25.14
C PHE A 380 -0.64 14.69 -25.22
N CYS A 381 -0.46 15.90 -24.72
CA CYS A 381 0.78 16.64 -24.86
C CYS A 381 1.62 16.61 -23.58
N GLN A 382 2.94 16.40 -23.72
CA GLN A 382 3.87 16.43 -22.60
C GLN A 382 4.84 17.62 -22.69
N ILE A 383 4.52 18.69 -21.97
CA ILE A 383 5.22 19.99 -22.02
C ILE A 383 6.69 19.86 -21.61
N ARG A 384 6.99 19.14 -20.52
CA ARG A 384 8.37 18.92 -20.03
C ARG A 384 8.57 17.56 -19.37
N GLY A 385 9.82 17.28 -19.04
CA GLY A 385 10.22 16.18 -18.16
C GLY A 385 11.12 15.18 -18.86
N LYS A 386 12.05 14.61 -18.10
CA LYS A 386 13.04 13.63 -18.58
C LYS A 386 12.39 12.34 -19.10
N TYR A 387 11.33 11.90 -18.43
CA TYR A 387 10.68 10.63 -18.70
C TYR A 387 9.40 10.82 -19.48
N ARG A 388 9.13 9.92 -20.41
CA ARG A 388 7.85 9.81 -21.12
C ARG A 388 6.79 9.37 -20.13
N MET A 389 5.72 10.14 -20.08
CA MET A 389 4.60 9.90 -19.20
C MET A 389 3.48 9.24 -20.00
N GLU A 390 3.18 7.99 -19.67
CA GLU A 390 2.01 7.29 -20.18
C GLU A 390 0.85 7.45 -19.19
N LEU A 391 -0.38 7.46 -19.71
CA LEU A 391 -1.62 7.51 -18.93
C LEU A 391 -2.49 6.31 -19.33
N PRO A 392 -2.28 5.12 -18.73
CA PRO A 392 -3.00 3.90 -19.10
C PRO A 392 -4.50 4.04 -18.90
N GLY A 393 -5.29 3.88 -19.96
CA GLY A 393 -6.74 4.07 -19.92
C GLY A 393 -7.19 5.51 -20.20
N TYR A 394 -6.28 6.40 -20.61
CA TYR A 394 -6.60 7.77 -21.01
C TYR A 394 -7.81 7.85 -21.95
N ASN A 395 -8.81 8.64 -21.55
CA ASN A 395 -9.96 8.98 -22.37
C ASN A 395 -10.76 7.75 -22.87
N THR A 396 -10.93 6.73 -22.03
CA THR A 396 -11.58 5.46 -22.39
C THR A 396 -12.94 5.22 -21.72
N MET A 397 -13.27 5.97 -20.66
CA MET A 397 -14.45 5.73 -19.82
C MET A 397 -15.47 6.85 -19.92
N ASP A 398 -16.72 6.51 -20.26
CA ASP A 398 -17.83 7.45 -20.18
C ASP A 398 -18.24 7.65 -18.70
N PRO A 399 -18.51 8.89 -18.23
CA PRO A 399 -19.02 9.11 -16.88
C PRO A 399 -20.36 8.42 -16.64
N TYR A 400 -20.60 7.92 -15.42
CA TYR A 400 -21.88 7.33 -15.03
C TYR A 400 -22.21 7.61 -13.54
N PRO A 401 -23.49 7.49 -13.15
CA PRO A 401 -23.91 7.74 -11.76
C PRO A 401 -23.17 6.87 -10.76
N HIS A 402 -22.79 7.45 -9.61
CA HIS A 402 -22.13 6.77 -8.49
C HIS A 402 -20.79 6.11 -8.81
N MET A 403 -20.11 6.57 -9.87
CA MET A 403 -18.82 6.01 -10.25
C MET A 403 -17.77 6.19 -9.14
N ASN A 404 -16.91 5.20 -8.96
CA ASN A 404 -15.82 5.14 -7.97
C ASN A 404 -16.24 4.90 -6.51
N GLU A 405 -17.49 5.15 -6.12
CA GLU A 405 -17.94 5.05 -4.72
C GLU A 405 -17.80 3.64 -4.10
N LYS A 406 -17.65 2.58 -4.91
CA LYS A 406 -17.64 1.17 -4.46
C LYS A 406 -16.57 0.32 -5.13
N CYS A 407 -15.52 0.93 -5.67
CA CYS A 407 -14.53 0.18 -6.43
C CYS A 407 -13.55 -0.62 -5.56
N PRO A 408 -13.33 -1.92 -5.84
CA PRO A 408 -12.37 -2.73 -5.10
C PRO A 408 -10.92 -2.56 -5.60
N SER A 409 -10.61 -1.45 -6.29
CA SER A 409 -9.34 -1.26 -6.98
C SER A 409 -8.21 -1.14 -5.96
N LEU A 410 -7.39 -2.19 -5.87
CA LEU A 410 -6.23 -2.25 -4.98
C LEU A 410 -5.00 -2.77 -5.74
N PRO A 411 -3.79 -2.40 -5.30
CA PRO A 411 -2.55 -2.96 -5.84
C PRO A 411 -2.50 -4.49 -5.64
N PRO A 412 -1.79 -5.23 -6.50
CA PRO A 412 -1.09 -4.78 -7.70
C PRO A 412 -1.95 -4.83 -8.97
N LYS A 413 -3.22 -5.28 -8.87
CA LYS A 413 -4.05 -5.58 -10.05
C LYS A 413 -4.90 -4.39 -10.50
N TYR A 414 -5.24 -3.47 -9.59
CA TYR A 414 -6.08 -2.31 -9.86
C TYR A 414 -7.35 -2.68 -10.61
N TYR A 415 -7.91 -3.84 -10.23
CA TYR A 415 -9.06 -4.40 -10.93
C TYR A 415 -10.29 -3.57 -10.62
N ARG A 416 -10.89 -3.03 -11.68
CA ARG A 416 -12.14 -2.30 -11.63
C ARG A 416 -13.27 -3.18 -12.16
N THR A 417 -14.26 -3.44 -11.32
CA THR A 417 -15.50 -4.11 -11.72
C THR A 417 -16.38 -3.18 -12.55
N PRO A 418 -17.14 -3.71 -13.53
CA PRO A 418 -18.09 -2.88 -14.27
C PRO A 418 -19.08 -2.17 -13.34
N ALA A 419 -19.24 -0.85 -13.51
CA ALA A 419 -20.15 0.00 -12.73
C ALA A 419 -19.94 -0.05 -11.19
N CYS A 420 -18.70 -0.28 -10.75
CA CYS A 420 -18.20 0.43 -9.58
C CYS A 420 -17.67 1.76 -10.15
#